data_AF-A0A3C0IPA2-F1
#
_entry.id   AF-A0A3C0IPA2-F1
#
_cell.length_a   1.000
_cell.length_b   1.000
_cell.length_c   1.000
_cell.angle_alpha   90.00
_cell.angle_beta   90.00
_cell.angle_gamma   90.00
#
_symmetry.space_group_name_H-M   'P 1'
#
loop_
_entity.id
_entity.type
_entity.pdbx_description
1 polymer ?
#
loop_
_entity_poly.entity_id
_entity_poly.type
_entity_poly.pdbx_seq_one_letter_code
_entity_poly.pdbx_strand_id
1 'polypeptide(L)'
;MSKNINPTQQHIVMKTFWITLLASLFTTGLLLVPHQEQQTCSDVKEQNIQLAIYANKNYTAPIYTQAYAKVIVAVSKVDGRVVTPVYQTEIAPMQLNEFPQQSSAALLKNIRIPNVNNGDQLLVDYTIEYNTNGTILRIGGNSTLQTLQNTVAITV
;
A
#
# COMPACT_ATOMS: atom_id res chain seq x y z
N MET A 1 7.84 -56.24 3.33
CA MET A 1 6.48 -56.71 3.05
C MET A 1 6.07 -57.63 4.19
N SER A 2 5.41 -57.10 5.22
CA SER A 2 4.91 -57.90 6.35
C SER A 2 3.61 -57.27 6.83
N LYS A 3 2.50 -57.97 6.61
CA LYS A 3 1.16 -57.65 7.09
C LYS A 3 1.08 -58.05 8.56
N ASN A 4 0.58 -57.15 9.41
CA ASN A 4 0.01 -57.57 10.68
C ASN A 4 -1.39 -56.97 10.81
N ILE A 5 -2.38 -57.86 10.86
CA ILE A 5 -3.81 -57.61 11.01
C ILE A 5 -4.18 -58.42 12.24
N ASN A 6 -4.75 -57.80 13.29
CA ASN A 6 -5.90 -58.35 14.02
C ASN A 6 -6.39 -57.43 15.17
N PRO A 7 -7.61 -57.65 15.71
CA PRO A 7 -8.64 -56.62 15.70
C PRO A 7 -9.30 -56.48 17.09
N THR A 8 -10.54 -55.99 17.06
CA THR A 8 -11.65 -56.31 17.97
C THR A 8 -11.94 -55.31 19.08
N GLN A 9 -13.02 -54.56 18.82
CA GLN A 9 -14.17 -54.29 19.69
C GLN A 9 -13.95 -54.01 21.18
N GLN A 10 -14.62 -52.97 21.66
CA GLN A 10 -15.86 -53.19 22.43
C GLN A 10 -16.74 -51.94 22.45
N HIS A 11 -17.96 -52.13 21.96
CA HIS A 11 -19.10 -51.26 22.21
C HIS A 11 -19.41 -51.29 23.71
N ILE A 12 -19.55 -50.13 24.34
CA ILE A 12 -20.31 -49.99 25.58
C ILE A 12 -21.49 -49.08 25.28
N VAL A 13 -22.68 -49.69 25.32
CA VAL A 13 -23.98 -49.05 25.29
C VAL A 13 -24.56 -49.16 26.70
N MET A 14 -24.92 -48.04 27.32
CA MET A 14 -25.99 -47.96 28.33
C MET A 14 -26.32 -46.45 28.52
N LYS A 15 -27.50 -45.92 28.16
CA LYS A 15 -28.83 -46.08 28.79
C LYS A 15 -28.69 -45.90 30.31
N THR A 16 -29.30 -44.94 31.03
CA THR A 16 -30.53 -44.15 30.83
C THR A 16 -30.70 -43.26 32.08
N PHE A 17 -31.34 -42.09 31.93
CA PHE A 17 -32.13 -41.33 32.94
C PHE A 17 -31.37 -40.80 34.18
N TRP A 18 -31.50 -39.54 34.60
CA TRP A 18 -32.72 -38.92 35.12
C TRP A 18 -32.85 -37.44 34.77
N ILE A 19 -34.11 -37.06 34.53
CA ILE A 19 -34.63 -35.70 34.38
C ILE A 19 -34.74 -35.06 35.77
N THR A 20 -34.16 -33.86 35.95
CA THR A 20 -34.66 -32.90 36.94
C THR A 20 -34.79 -31.53 36.30
N LEU A 21 -36.06 -31.23 36.05
CA LEU A 21 -36.70 -29.95 35.84
C LEU A 21 -36.22 -28.90 36.85
N LEU A 22 -35.61 -27.81 36.37
CA LEU A 22 -35.64 -26.52 37.06
C LEU A 22 -35.71 -25.42 36.03
N ALA A 23 -36.94 -24.96 35.82
CA ALA A 23 -37.28 -23.77 35.08
C ALA A 23 -36.60 -22.56 35.74
N SER A 24 -35.51 -22.12 35.13
CA SER A 24 -34.93 -20.79 35.36
C SER A 24 -35.19 -19.99 34.09
N LEU A 25 -36.36 -19.34 34.03
CA LEU A 25 -36.60 -18.21 33.14
C LEU A 25 -35.63 -17.09 33.56
N PHE A 26 -34.41 -17.11 33.02
CA PHE A 26 -33.70 -15.87 32.80
C PHE A 26 -34.29 -15.28 31.53
N THR A 27 -35.13 -14.27 31.70
CA THR A 27 -35.58 -13.37 30.66
C THR A 27 -34.35 -12.77 29.97
N THR A 28 -33.92 -13.42 28.89
CA THR A 28 -32.99 -12.87 27.91
C THR A 28 -33.66 -11.67 27.26
N GLY A 29 -33.47 -10.50 27.86
CA GLY A 29 -33.60 -9.22 27.17
C GLY A 29 -32.43 -9.08 26.21
N LEU A 30 -32.46 -9.81 25.10
CA LEU A 30 -31.58 -9.52 23.97
C LEU A 30 -32.10 -8.22 23.36
N LEU A 31 -31.59 -7.08 23.83
CA LEU A 31 -31.72 -5.83 23.12
C LEU A 31 -30.98 -6.02 21.79
N LEU A 32 -31.72 -6.41 20.76
CA LEU A 32 -31.35 -6.22 19.37
C LEU A 32 -31.30 -4.71 19.14
N VAL A 33 -30.22 -4.08 19.62
CA VAL A 33 -29.84 -2.76 19.12
C VAL A 33 -29.60 -2.99 17.62
N PRO A 34 -30.39 -2.39 16.72
CA PRO A 34 -30.06 -2.45 15.31
C PRO A 34 -28.64 -1.90 15.20
N HIS A 35 -27.71 -2.75 14.79
CA HIS A 35 -26.36 -2.34 14.46
C HIS A 35 -26.51 -1.42 13.25
N GLN A 36 -26.65 -0.12 13.51
CA GLN A 36 -26.56 0.87 12.46
C GLN A 36 -25.10 0.82 12.01
N GLU A 37 -24.84 0.06 10.94
CA GLU A 37 -23.71 0.35 10.08
C GLU A 37 -23.84 1.82 9.72
N GLN A 38 -23.08 2.66 10.41
CA GLN A 38 -22.90 4.03 10.01
C GLN A 38 -22.20 3.96 8.65
N GLN A 39 -23.00 3.97 7.59
CA GLN A 39 -22.51 4.35 6.27
C GLN A 39 -22.02 5.79 6.41
N THR A 40 -20.74 5.92 6.77
CA THR A 40 -20.01 7.16 6.62
C THR A 40 -20.07 7.47 5.13
N CYS A 41 -20.87 8.47 4.74
CA CYS A 41 -20.79 9.05 3.41
C CYS A 41 -19.33 9.42 3.19
N SER A 42 -18.67 8.61 2.38
CA SER A 42 -17.27 8.76 2.08
C SER A 42 -17.12 10.07 1.31
N ASP A 43 -16.60 11.09 1.97
CA ASP A 43 -16.35 12.40 1.40
C ASP A 43 -15.16 12.26 0.44
N VAL A 44 -15.49 12.02 -0.83
CA VAL A 44 -14.54 11.86 -1.92
C VAL A 44 -13.91 13.22 -2.21
N LYS A 45 -12.59 13.32 -2.05
CA LYS A 45 -11.82 14.56 -2.26
C LYS A 45 -10.66 14.35 -3.23
N GLU A 46 -10.16 15.47 -3.73
CA GLU A 46 -8.89 15.54 -4.44
C GLU A 46 -7.76 15.69 -3.41
N GLN A 47 -6.76 14.81 -3.48
CA GLN A 47 -5.55 14.90 -2.66
C GLN A 47 -4.41 15.53 -3.48
N ASN A 48 -3.74 16.52 -2.92
CA ASN A 48 -2.54 17.12 -3.51
C ASN A 48 -1.30 16.53 -2.84
N ILE A 49 -0.41 15.94 -3.64
CA ILE A 49 0.91 15.48 -3.20
C ILE A 49 1.98 16.29 -3.92
N GLN A 50 2.97 16.79 -3.19
CA GLN A 50 4.16 17.41 -3.72
C GLN A 50 5.30 16.39 -3.77
N LEU A 51 5.91 16.22 -4.92
CA LEU A 51 7.11 15.43 -5.09
C LEU A 51 8.31 16.38 -4.98
N ALA A 52 9.28 16.03 -4.15
CA ALA A 52 10.54 16.74 -4.02
C ALA A 52 11.66 15.83 -4.56
N ILE A 53 12.15 16.16 -5.76
CA ILE A 53 13.14 15.34 -6.47
C ILE A 53 14.52 15.96 -6.35
N TYR A 54 15.50 15.14 -5.97
CA TYR A 54 16.90 15.50 -5.81
C TYR A 54 17.82 14.39 -6.32
N ALA A 55 19.06 14.75 -6.65
CA ALA A 55 20.11 13.79 -6.91
C ALA A 55 20.58 13.11 -5.62
N ASN A 56 20.78 11.79 -5.65
CA ASN A 56 21.38 11.01 -4.54
C ASN A 56 22.91 11.13 -4.49
N LYS A 57 23.52 11.62 -5.57
CA LYS A 57 24.96 11.75 -5.77
C LYS A 57 25.29 13.05 -6.46
N ASN A 58 26.56 13.42 -6.39
CA ASN A 58 27.07 14.54 -7.14
C ASN A 58 27.30 14.15 -8.60
N TYR A 59 26.44 14.64 -9.49
CA TYR A 59 26.52 14.44 -10.94
C TYR A 59 27.14 15.63 -11.69
N THR A 60 27.87 16.54 -11.02
CA THR A 60 28.47 17.72 -11.68
C THR A 60 29.61 17.40 -12.65
N ALA A 61 30.07 16.14 -12.70
CA ALA A 61 31.15 15.75 -13.59
C ALA A 61 30.69 15.71 -15.07
N PRO A 62 31.54 16.14 -16.04
CA PRO A 62 31.19 16.18 -17.46
C PRO A 62 30.73 14.85 -18.07
N ILE A 63 31.17 13.71 -17.49
CA ILE A 63 30.77 12.37 -17.94
C ILE A 63 29.25 12.14 -17.85
N TYR A 64 28.55 12.89 -17.02
CA TYR A 64 27.09 12.78 -16.84
C TYR A 64 26.27 13.65 -17.80
N THR A 65 26.91 14.44 -18.67
CA THR A 65 26.21 15.29 -19.67
C THR A 65 25.50 14.47 -20.75
N GLN A 66 25.84 13.19 -20.92
CA GLN A 66 25.21 12.26 -21.87
C GLN A 66 24.30 11.24 -21.16
N ALA A 67 24.16 11.36 -19.84
CA ALA A 67 23.33 10.47 -19.03
C ALA A 67 22.05 11.20 -18.63
N TYR A 68 20.90 10.55 -18.88
CA TYR A 68 19.58 11.09 -18.60
C TYR A 68 18.88 10.22 -17.57
N ALA A 69 18.01 10.82 -16.76
CA ALA A 69 17.07 10.09 -15.93
C ALA A 69 15.64 10.57 -16.18
N LYS A 70 14.71 9.61 -16.21
CA LYS A 70 13.27 9.83 -16.24
C LYS A 70 12.67 9.26 -14.96
N VAL A 71 11.85 10.05 -14.28
CA VAL A 71 11.15 9.61 -13.06
C VAL A 71 9.71 9.27 -13.41
N ILE A 72 9.32 8.02 -13.15
CA ILE A 72 7.95 7.53 -13.31
C ILE A 72 7.38 7.37 -11.91
N VAL A 73 6.25 8.00 -11.63
CA VAL A 73 5.58 7.94 -10.32
C VAL A 73 4.23 7.27 -10.48
N ALA A 74 3.98 6.26 -9.67
CA ALA A 74 2.70 5.57 -9.58
C ALA A 74 2.13 5.75 -8.19
N VAL A 75 0.84 6.04 -8.10
CA VAL A 75 0.13 6.14 -6.83
C VAL A 75 -0.99 5.12 -6.81
N SER A 76 -1.02 4.34 -5.73
CA SER A 76 -2.06 3.37 -5.46
C SER A 76 -2.79 3.73 -4.18
N LYS A 77 -4.08 3.51 -4.16
CA LYS A 77 -4.87 3.50 -2.93
C LYS A 77 -4.71 2.15 -2.23
N VAL A 78 -4.55 2.18 -0.91
CA VAL A 78 -4.54 1.00 -0.05
C VAL A 78 -5.79 1.00 0.83
N ASP A 79 -6.61 -0.02 0.64
CA ASP A 79 -7.79 -0.31 1.46
C ASP A 79 -7.67 -1.71 2.06
N GLY A 80 -7.23 -1.76 3.32
CA GLY A 80 -6.88 -3.00 4.01
C GLY A 80 -5.75 -3.76 3.29
N ARG A 81 -6.11 -4.80 2.52
CA ARG A 81 -5.18 -5.63 1.73
C ARG A 81 -5.28 -5.38 0.23
N VAL A 82 -6.19 -4.53 -0.21
CA VAL A 82 -6.43 -4.23 -1.61
C VAL A 82 -5.60 -3.01 -1.99
N VAL A 83 -4.79 -3.15 -3.04
CA VAL A 83 -4.00 -2.06 -3.61
C VAL A 83 -4.52 -1.78 -5.01
N THR A 84 -5.03 -0.56 -5.23
CA THR A 84 -5.64 -0.16 -6.50
C THR A 84 -4.89 1.03 -7.09
N PRO A 85 -4.36 0.95 -8.32
CA PRO A 85 -3.71 2.09 -8.96
C PRO A 85 -4.74 3.19 -9.23
N VAL A 86 -4.41 4.42 -8.84
CA VAL A 86 -5.31 5.59 -8.98
C VAL A 86 -4.68 6.72 -9.79
N TYR A 87 -3.35 6.73 -9.94
CA TYR A 87 -2.66 7.78 -10.68
C TYR A 87 -1.30 7.30 -11.17
N GLN A 88 -0.88 7.78 -12.34
CA GLN A 88 0.47 7.61 -12.85
C GLN A 88 0.90 8.87 -13.60
N THR A 89 2.14 9.29 -13.40
CA THR A 89 2.74 10.40 -14.13
C THR A 89 4.21 10.16 -14.41
N GLU A 90 4.75 10.89 -15.38
CA GLU A 90 6.15 10.87 -15.72
C GLU A 90 6.70 12.30 -15.66
N ILE A 91 7.90 12.43 -15.11
CA ILE A 91 8.70 13.65 -15.19
C ILE A 91 9.60 13.49 -16.41
N ALA A 92 9.57 14.49 -17.29
CA ALA A 92 10.31 14.45 -18.55
C ALA A 92 11.80 14.10 -18.30
N PRO A 93 12.42 13.31 -19.20
CA PRO A 93 13.83 12.99 -19.08
C PRO A 93 14.67 14.26 -19.01
N MET A 94 15.60 14.30 -18.07
CA MET A 94 16.55 15.40 -17.92
C MET A 94 17.95 14.86 -17.64
N GLN A 95 18.98 15.67 -17.89
CA GLN A 95 20.36 15.22 -17.70
C GLN A 95 20.64 15.01 -16.20
N LEU A 96 21.48 14.02 -15.86
CA LEU A 96 21.79 13.72 -14.45
C LEU A 96 22.40 14.91 -13.70
N ASN A 97 23.18 15.73 -14.38
CA ASN A 97 23.80 16.95 -13.84
C ASN A 97 22.81 18.12 -13.65
N GLU A 98 21.58 18.02 -14.19
CA GLU A 98 20.53 19.04 -14.02
C GLU A 98 19.67 18.78 -12.77
N PHE A 99 19.75 17.58 -12.18
CA PHE A 99 19.07 17.31 -10.91
C PHE A 99 19.73 18.07 -9.76
N PRO A 100 18.94 18.76 -8.92
CA PRO A 100 19.49 19.49 -7.79
C PRO A 100 20.08 18.53 -6.76
N GLN A 101 21.23 18.90 -6.20
CA GLN A 101 21.81 18.16 -5.08
C GLN A 101 20.91 18.25 -3.84
N GLN A 102 21.00 17.26 -2.95
CA GLN A 102 20.18 17.23 -1.72
C GLN A 102 20.41 18.44 -0.80
N SER A 103 21.58 19.09 -0.89
CA SER A 103 21.90 20.34 -0.19
C SER A 103 21.26 21.60 -0.82
N SER A 104 20.64 21.46 -1.99
CA SER A 104 20.05 22.54 -2.78
C SER A 104 18.52 22.44 -2.80
N ALA A 105 17.84 23.43 -3.38
CA ALA A 105 16.39 23.39 -3.51
C ALA A 105 15.93 22.25 -4.45
N ALA A 106 14.88 21.53 -4.06
CA ALA A 106 14.32 20.42 -4.84
C ALA A 106 13.77 20.88 -6.18
N LEU A 107 13.73 19.93 -7.12
CA LEU A 107 12.75 20.01 -8.19
C LEU A 107 11.39 19.62 -7.59
N LEU A 108 10.47 20.59 -7.50
CA LEU A 108 9.14 20.38 -6.93
C LEU A 108 8.11 20.08 -8.04
N LYS A 109 7.34 19.01 -7.86
CA LYS A 109 6.24 18.64 -8.75
C LYS A 109 4.99 18.34 -7.95
N ASN A 110 3.96 19.17 -8.11
CA ASN A 110 2.65 18.88 -7.52
C ASN A 110 1.86 17.92 -8.42
N ILE A 111 1.27 16.89 -7.82
CA ILE A 111 0.34 15.95 -8.45
C ILE A 111 -1.01 16.01 -7.74
N ARG A 112 -2.08 15.88 -8.53
CA ARG A 112 -3.47 15.89 -8.06
C ARG A 112 -4.04 14.50 -8.27
N ILE A 113 -4.43 13.87 -7.18
CA ILE A 113 -4.98 12.51 -7.19
C ILE A 113 -6.48 12.64 -6.96
N PRO A 114 -7.31 12.32 -7.97
CA PRO A 114 -8.75 12.37 -7.82
C PRO A 114 -9.24 11.15 -7.01
N ASN A 115 -10.46 11.25 -6.50
CA ASN A 115 -11.21 10.14 -5.91
C ASN A 115 -10.56 9.50 -4.67
N VAL A 116 -9.98 10.30 -3.78
CA VAL A 116 -9.41 9.87 -2.51
C VAL A 116 -10.40 10.15 -1.39
N ASN A 117 -10.77 9.14 -0.61
CA ASN A 117 -11.67 9.29 0.51
C ASN A 117 -10.93 9.71 1.79
N ASN A 118 -11.63 10.35 2.71
CA ASN A 118 -11.12 10.56 4.06
C ASN A 118 -10.81 9.20 4.72
N GLY A 119 -9.53 8.95 5.03
CA GLY A 119 -9.06 7.70 5.65
C GLY A 119 -8.38 6.73 4.68
N ASP A 120 -8.46 6.97 3.37
CA ASP A 120 -7.70 6.19 2.38
C ASP A 120 -6.19 6.40 2.60
N GLN A 121 -5.43 5.31 2.60
CA GLN A 121 -3.97 5.39 2.61
C GLN A 121 -3.46 5.39 1.17
N LEU A 122 -2.50 6.26 0.85
CA LEU A 122 -1.90 6.31 -0.48
C LEU A 122 -0.50 5.71 -0.43
N LEU A 123 -0.23 4.77 -1.33
CA LEU A 123 1.09 4.22 -1.57
C LEU A 123 1.68 4.94 -2.78
N VAL A 124 2.79 5.65 -2.58
CA VAL A 124 3.52 6.30 -3.67
C VAL A 124 4.75 5.49 -4.00
N ASP A 125 4.76 4.94 -5.21
CA ASP A 125 5.87 4.21 -5.82
C ASP A 125 6.54 5.09 -6.87
N TYR A 126 7.84 4.88 -7.06
CA TYR A 126 8.55 5.51 -8.17
C TYR A 126 9.54 4.55 -8.81
N THR A 127 9.78 4.77 -10.10
CA THR A 127 10.80 4.08 -10.89
C THR A 127 11.65 5.13 -11.58
N ILE A 128 12.96 4.97 -11.52
CA ILE A 128 13.91 5.81 -12.25
C ILE A 128 14.46 5.02 -13.41
N GLU A 129 14.31 5.58 -14.60
CA GLU A 129 14.88 5.04 -15.82
C GLU A 129 16.10 5.89 -16.20
N TYR A 130 17.28 5.30 -16.04
CA TYR A 130 18.55 5.87 -16.48
C TYR A 130 18.82 5.46 -17.92
N ASN A 131 19.17 6.43 -18.75
CA ASN A 131 19.66 6.19 -20.10
C ASN A 131 21.05 6.77 -20.24
N THR A 132 22.04 5.93 -20.54
CA THR A 132 23.39 6.35 -20.90
C THR A 132 23.74 5.73 -22.25
N ASN A 133 23.87 6.58 -23.28
CA ASN A 133 24.21 6.15 -24.65
C ASN A 133 23.33 5.01 -25.19
N GLY A 134 22.02 5.06 -24.93
CA GLY A 134 21.05 4.07 -25.39
C GLY A 134 20.93 2.83 -24.50
N THR A 135 21.79 2.67 -23.49
CA THR A 135 21.63 1.63 -22.47
C THR A 135 20.65 2.11 -21.41
N ILE A 136 19.58 1.34 -21.19
CA ILE A 136 18.52 1.67 -20.23
C ILE A 136 18.66 0.80 -18.98
N LEU A 137 18.76 1.43 -17.81
CA LEU A 137 18.68 0.80 -16.50
C LEU A 137 17.45 1.32 -15.76
N ARG A 138 16.60 0.43 -15.26
CA ARG A 138 15.43 0.79 -14.44
C ARG A 138 15.66 0.37 -13.00
N ILE A 139 15.50 1.31 -12.08
CA ILE A 139 15.63 1.09 -10.63
C ILE A 139 14.32 1.50 -9.96
N GLY A 140 13.71 0.57 -9.22
CA GLY A 140 12.55 0.86 -8.39
C GLY A 140 12.97 1.55 -7.09
N GLY A 141 12.19 2.54 -6.68
CA GLY A 141 12.28 3.19 -5.38
C GLY A 141 11.50 2.45 -4.29
N ASN A 142 11.69 2.89 -3.04
CA ASN A 142 10.89 2.39 -1.92
C ASN A 142 9.50 3.03 -1.93
N SER A 143 8.48 2.20 -1.76
CA SER A 143 7.11 2.64 -1.57
C SER A 143 6.97 3.41 -0.26
N THR A 144 6.37 4.59 -0.29
CA THR A 144 6.07 5.35 0.94
C THR A 144 4.56 5.39 1.17
N LEU A 145 4.12 4.94 2.34
CA LEU A 145 2.74 5.09 2.79
C LEU A 145 2.52 6.52 3.25
N GLN A 146 1.59 7.20 2.58
CA GLN A 146 1.20 8.56 2.86
C GLN A 146 -0.18 8.57 3.49
N THR A 147 -0.20 8.93 4.78
CA THR A 147 -1.44 9.16 5.53
C THR A 147 -1.61 10.61 5.96
N LEU A 148 -0.52 11.39 6.05
CA LEU A 148 -0.52 12.75 6.60
C LEU A 148 0.56 13.71 6.05
N GLN A 149 1.54 13.25 5.25
CA GLN A 149 2.53 14.14 4.66
C GLN A 149 2.19 14.44 3.20
N ASN A 150 2.10 15.73 2.88
CA ASN A 150 1.82 16.19 1.52
C ASN A 150 3.08 16.23 0.64
N THR A 151 4.22 15.72 1.12
CA THR A 151 5.48 15.75 0.39
C THR A 151 6.16 14.38 0.36
N VAL A 152 6.55 13.92 -0.82
CA VAL A 152 7.31 12.68 -1.04
C VAL A 152 8.67 13.04 -1.59
N ALA A 153 9.74 12.63 -0.90
CA ALA A 153 11.10 12.79 -1.40
C ALA A 153 11.44 11.66 -2.37
N ILE A 154 11.95 12.01 -3.55
CA ILE A 154 12.44 11.08 -4.56
C ILE A 154 13.92 11.38 -4.80
N THR A 155 14.75 10.37 -4.68
CA THR A 155 16.19 10.49 -4.92
C THR A 155 16.57 9.80 -6.22
N VAL A 156 17.08 10.57 -7.17
CA VAL A 156 17.65 10.12 -8.45
C VAL A 156 19.12 9.82 -8.26
#